data_AF-R4S208-F1
#
_entry.id   AF-R4S208-F1
#
_cell.length_a   1.000
_cell.length_b   1.000
_cell.length_c   1.000
_cell.angle_alpha   90.00
_cell.angle_beta   90.00
_cell.angle_gamma   90.00
#
_symmetry.space_group_name_H-M   'P 1'
#
loop_
_entity.id
_entity.type
_entity.pdbx_description
1 polymer ?
#
loop_
_entity_poly.entity_id
_entity_poly.type
_entity_poly.pdbx_seq_one_letter_code
_entity_poly.pdbx_strand_id
1 'polypeptide(L)'
;MELTNLKKLSNGAKKIYLFSFTTKKRIKEIKLPDAIDPYQAIRDWKRENNLYTFPPLVQEDDYEEQSENRDAYIEITSPAYKKISILFPIKIVKHTFETTDCCYFVVCKNDTLQIKLAKQYRDAYVNWLNQCYIKPGISYSAGEIRDKFGRSSRDIYNEEGGKCRYRYVINTFIDEWYVNGSECSGSNNTFYNFYDTTPPPKKPPELK
;
A
#
# COMPACT_ATOMS: atom_id res chain seq x y z
N MET A 1 47.03 4.49 -17.23
CA MET A 1 47.63 5.66 -17.90
C MET A 1 48.95 5.21 -18.52
N GLU A 2 49.08 5.26 -19.85
CA GLU A 2 50.28 4.80 -20.56
C GLU A 2 51.47 5.77 -20.41
N LEU A 3 52.69 5.23 -20.39
CA LEU A 3 53.96 5.95 -20.18
C LEU A 3 54.17 7.10 -21.19
N THR A 4 53.63 6.95 -22.39
CA THR A 4 53.72 7.90 -23.52
C THR A 4 53.02 9.22 -23.23
N ASN A 5 51.93 9.20 -22.44
CA ASN A 5 51.19 10.41 -22.08
C ASN A 5 51.89 11.22 -20.98
N LEU A 6 52.61 10.55 -20.07
CA LEU A 6 53.38 11.19 -19.00
C LEU A 6 54.56 12.00 -19.54
N LYS A 7 55.21 11.55 -20.62
CA LYS A 7 56.32 12.28 -21.26
C LYS A 7 55.87 13.59 -21.93
N LYS A 8 54.66 13.64 -22.49
CA LYS A 8 54.10 14.86 -23.09
C LYS A 8 53.75 15.91 -22.02
N LEU A 9 53.27 15.47 -20.86
CA LEU A 9 52.90 16.35 -19.75
C LEU A 9 54.09 16.97 -19.00
N SER A 10 55.29 16.39 -19.13
CA SER A 10 56.45 16.83 -18.34
C SER A 10 57.13 18.10 -18.86
N ASN A 11 56.88 18.49 -20.12
CA ASN A 11 57.46 19.67 -20.79
C ASN A 11 58.94 19.95 -20.43
N GLY A 12 59.79 18.91 -20.40
CA GLY A 12 61.22 19.05 -20.09
C GLY A 12 61.60 19.02 -18.60
N ALA A 13 60.66 18.76 -17.69
CA ALA A 13 60.95 18.56 -16.28
C ALA A 13 61.86 17.34 -16.04
N LYS A 14 62.97 17.53 -15.32
CA LYS A 14 63.95 16.47 -15.00
C LYS A 14 63.40 15.37 -14.08
N LYS A 15 62.33 15.64 -13.32
CA LYS A 15 61.66 14.68 -12.43
C LYS A 15 60.14 14.92 -12.48
N ILE A 16 59.38 13.84 -12.63
CA ILE A 16 57.92 13.85 -12.53
C ILE A 16 57.56 13.13 -11.23
N TYR A 17 56.84 13.80 -10.34
CA TYR A 17 56.32 13.21 -9.11
C TYR A 17 54.84 12.90 -9.31
N LEU A 18 54.48 11.63 -9.34
CA LEU A 18 53.08 11.21 -9.25
C LEU A 18 52.75 11.00 -7.77
N PHE A 19 51.84 11.81 -7.25
CA PHE A 19 51.21 11.55 -5.96
C PHE A 19 49.88 10.86 -6.22
N SER A 20 49.72 9.65 -5.71
CA SER A 20 48.43 9.00 -5.60
C SER A 20 48.03 9.02 -4.13
N PHE A 21 46.98 9.76 -3.80
CA PHE A 21 46.41 9.74 -2.45
C PHE A 21 45.30 8.69 -2.41
N THR A 22 45.49 7.63 -1.64
CA THR A 22 44.41 6.71 -1.28
C THR A 22 43.65 7.34 -0.11
N THR A 23 42.82 8.34 -0.37
CA THR A 23 41.93 8.87 0.67
C THR A 23 40.89 7.80 1.01
N LYS A 24 41.02 7.18 2.19
CA LYS A 24 39.98 6.29 2.72
C LYS A 24 38.71 7.12 2.87
N LYS A 25 37.72 6.87 2.01
CA LYS A 25 36.39 7.47 2.16
C LYS A 25 35.70 6.86 3.37
N ARG A 26 35.06 7.69 4.18
CA ARG A 26 34.20 7.24 5.28
C ARG A 26 32.86 6.82 4.72
N ILE A 27 32.27 5.77 5.27
CA ILE A 27 30.91 5.34 4.90
C ILE A 27 29.94 5.87 5.96
N LYS A 28 28.86 6.53 5.53
CA LYS A 28 27.78 7.00 6.40
C LYS A 28 26.45 6.46 5.92
N GLU A 29 25.77 5.76 6.83
CA GLU A 29 24.37 5.34 6.65
C GLU A 29 23.47 6.31 7.43
N ILE A 30 22.49 6.90 6.75
CA ILE A 30 21.55 7.86 7.32
C ILE A 30 20.14 7.33 7.13
N LYS A 31 19.48 7.05 8.25
CA LYS A 31 18.06 6.66 8.27
C LYS A 31 17.24 7.87 8.66
N LEU A 32 16.52 8.43 7.70
CA LEU A 32 15.63 9.56 7.97
C LEU A 32 14.35 9.05 8.67
N PRO A 33 13.70 9.91 9.47
CA PRO A 33 12.35 9.65 9.95
C PRO A 33 11.40 9.37 8.79
N ASP A 34 10.31 8.68 9.08
CA ASP A 34 9.27 8.44 8.09
C ASP A 34 8.67 9.76 7.59
N ALA A 35 8.45 9.83 6.28
CA ALA A 35 7.88 10.99 5.62
C ALA A 35 6.76 10.58 4.66
N ILE A 36 5.78 11.47 4.47
CA ILE A 36 4.71 11.29 3.48
C ILE A 36 5.33 11.13 2.08
N ASP A 37 6.34 11.95 1.80
CA ASP A 37 7.16 11.90 0.59
C ASP A 37 8.62 11.63 0.98
N PRO A 38 9.06 10.35 0.90
CA PRO A 38 10.44 9.98 1.22
C PRO A 38 11.49 10.61 0.30
N TYR A 39 11.14 10.92 -0.95
CA TYR A 39 12.05 11.59 -1.88
C TYR A 39 12.32 13.01 -1.43
N GLN A 40 11.24 13.75 -1.15
CA GLN A 40 11.33 15.13 -0.71
C GLN A 40 12.08 15.23 0.62
N ALA A 41 11.85 14.29 1.55
CA ALA A 41 12.59 14.23 2.81
C ALA A 41 14.11 14.05 2.62
N ILE A 42 14.54 13.20 1.69
CA ILE A 42 15.97 13.05 1.37
C ILE A 42 16.53 14.33 0.74
N ARG A 43 15.76 15.00 -0.13
CA ARG A 43 16.16 16.28 -0.75
C ARG A 43 16.35 17.38 0.29
N ASP A 44 15.40 17.51 1.22
CA ASP A 44 15.44 18.53 2.25
C ASP A 44 16.58 18.28 3.24
N TRP A 45 16.78 17.02 3.66
CA TRP A 45 17.94 16.64 4.48
C TRP A 45 19.27 17.00 3.79
N LYS A 46 19.41 16.73 2.48
CA LYS A 46 20.62 17.12 1.74
C LYS A 46 20.84 18.63 1.73
N ARG A 47 19.77 19.41 1.56
CA ARG A 47 19.84 20.89 1.57
C ARG A 47 20.27 21.40 2.93
N GLU A 48 19.66 20.91 4.00
CA GLU A 48 19.98 21.25 5.39
C GLU A 48 21.44 20.92 5.76
N ASN A 49 22.02 19.89 5.13
CA ASN A 49 23.41 19.47 5.37
C ASN A 49 24.42 20.05 4.37
N ASN A 50 24.03 21.00 3.51
CA ASN A 50 24.88 21.57 2.45
C ASN A 50 25.47 20.52 1.49
N LEU A 51 24.75 19.42 1.28
CA LEU A 51 25.13 18.32 0.37
C LEU A 51 24.42 18.41 -0.99
N TYR A 52 23.74 19.54 -1.27
CA TYR A 52 22.95 19.75 -2.49
C TYR A 52 23.78 20.22 -3.69
N THR A 53 25.05 20.61 -3.50
CA THR A 53 25.93 21.17 -4.54
C THR A 53 27.06 20.23 -4.99
N PHE A 54 27.20 19.04 -4.39
CA PHE A 54 28.31 18.14 -4.70
C PHE A 54 28.08 17.37 -6.02
N PRO A 55 28.96 17.55 -7.03
CA PRO A 55 28.95 16.74 -8.26
C PRO A 55 29.71 15.41 -8.07
N PRO A 56 29.49 14.41 -8.94
CA PRO A 56 28.61 14.47 -10.09
C PRO A 56 27.17 14.40 -9.60
N LEU A 57 26.29 15.14 -10.26
CA LEU A 57 24.88 14.82 -10.32
C LEU A 57 24.77 13.35 -10.77
N VAL A 58 24.81 12.43 -9.82
CA VAL A 58 23.90 11.29 -9.78
C VAL A 58 22.56 11.94 -10.12
N GLN A 59 22.02 11.64 -11.30
CA GLN A 59 20.89 12.38 -11.87
C GLN A 59 19.81 12.49 -10.79
N GLU A 60 18.97 13.53 -10.84
CA GLU A 60 17.81 13.63 -9.93
C GLU A 60 16.93 12.35 -9.93
N ASP A 61 17.18 11.44 -10.88
CA ASP A 61 16.52 10.17 -11.15
C ASP A 61 17.26 8.92 -10.61
N ASP A 62 18.46 9.02 -10.03
CA ASP A 62 19.26 7.87 -9.55
C ASP A 62 18.88 7.43 -8.11
N TYR A 63 17.63 7.68 -7.73
CA TYR A 63 17.08 7.16 -6.49
C TYR A 63 16.63 5.71 -6.71
N GLU A 64 17.02 4.83 -5.79
CA GLU A 64 16.46 3.47 -5.78
C GLU A 64 15.12 3.50 -5.02
N GLU A 65 14.02 3.39 -5.77
CA GLU A 65 12.70 3.13 -5.18
C GLU A 65 12.46 1.63 -5.04
N GLN A 66 12.05 1.24 -3.84
CA GLN A 66 11.50 -0.09 -3.59
C GLN A 66 10.09 0.07 -3.02
N SER A 67 9.16 -0.73 -3.53
CA SER A 67 7.82 -0.86 -2.96
C SER A 67 7.70 -2.22 -2.30
N GLU A 68 7.33 -2.24 -1.02
CA GLU A 68 6.98 -3.48 -0.31
C GLU A 68 5.48 -3.49 -0.03
N ASN A 69 4.80 -4.60 -0.29
CA ASN A 69 3.41 -4.77 0.09
C ASN A 69 3.30 -5.28 1.53
N ARG A 70 2.52 -4.58 2.35
CA ARG A 70 2.14 -4.97 3.71
C ARG A 70 0.67 -5.38 3.72
N ASP A 71 0.26 -6.24 4.65
CA ASP A 71 -1.13 -6.70 4.77
C ASP A 71 -1.72 -6.30 6.13
N ALA A 72 -2.82 -5.54 6.11
CA ALA A 72 -3.65 -5.23 7.28
C ALA A 72 -4.86 -6.18 7.35
N TYR A 73 -4.60 -7.49 7.28
CA TYR A 73 -5.65 -8.49 7.15
C TYR A 73 -6.69 -8.45 8.27
N ILE A 74 -7.91 -8.86 7.92
CA ILE A 74 -9.02 -9.11 8.84
C ILE A 74 -9.25 -10.61 8.87
N GLU A 75 -9.34 -11.16 10.08
CA GLU A 75 -9.61 -12.58 10.30
C GLU A 75 -10.88 -12.73 11.12
N ILE A 76 -11.81 -13.50 10.57
CA ILE A 76 -13.11 -13.81 11.16
C ILE A 76 -13.11 -15.31 11.38
N THR A 77 -13.26 -15.73 12.64
CA THR A 77 -13.21 -17.16 13.02
C THR A 77 -14.60 -17.76 13.21
N SER A 78 -15.63 -16.93 13.34
CA SER A 78 -17.01 -17.32 13.59
C SER A 78 -17.97 -16.32 12.95
N PRO A 79 -19.11 -16.76 12.40
CA PRO A 79 -19.62 -18.13 12.38
C PRO A 79 -19.08 -18.99 11.22
N ALA A 80 -18.43 -18.38 10.24
CA ALA A 80 -17.60 -19.07 9.25
C ALA A 80 -16.21 -18.43 9.21
N TYR A 81 -15.19 -19.27 9.02
CA TYR A 81 -13.83 -18.78 8.84
C TYR A 81 -13.73 -17.94 7.56
N LYS A 82 -13.22 -16.72 7.67
CA LYS A 82 -12.93 -15.87 6.53
C LYS A 82 -11.74 -14.95 6.80
N LYS A 83 -10.82 -14.88 5.83
CA LYS A 83 -9.67 -13.98 5.85
C LYS A 83 -9.78 -12.99 4.70
N ILE A 84 -9.73 -11.70 5.00
CA ILE A 84 -9.79 -10.61 4.02
C ILE A 84 -8.46 -9.86 4.08
N SER A 85 -7.67 -9.93 3.02
CA SER A 85 -6.39 -9.22 2.92
C SER A 85 -6.59 -7.79 2.47
N ILE A 86 -5.96 -6.86 3.19
CA ILE A 86 -5.93 -5.43 2.87
C ILE A 86 -4.47 -5.10 2.58
N LEU A 87 -4.05 -5.35 1.35
CA LEU A 87 -2.69 -5.06 0.90
C LEU A 87 -2.51 -3.55 0.72
N PHE A 88 -1.40 -3.00 1.18
CA PHE A 88 -1.01 -1.62 0.95
C PHE A 88 0.50 -1.51 0.68
N PRO A 89 0.92 -0.66 -0.28
CA PRO A 89 2.33 -0.47 -0.58
C PRO A 89 2.96 0.51 0.42
N ILE A 90 4.17 0.18 0.86
CA ILE A 90 5.08 1.12 1.50
C ILE A 90 6.22 1.43 0.54
N LYS A 91 6.58 2.71 0.47
CA LYS A 91 7.69 3.21 -0.34
C LYS A 91 8.93 3.31 0.50
N ILE A 92 10.02 2.79 -0.04
CA ILE A 92 11.37 2.88 0.52
C ILE A 92 12.22 3.54 -0.55
N VAL A 93 12.71 4.74 -0.25
CA VAL A 93 13.59 5.46 -1.15
C VAL A 93 14.99 5.41 -0.57
N LYS A 94 15.93 4.95 -1.39
CA LYS A 94 17.33 4.93 -1.05
C LYS A 94 18.08 5.81 -2.03
N HIS A 95 19.09 6.48 -1.52
CA HIS A 95 19.94 7.31 -2.34
C HIS A 95 21.39 7.19 -1.89
N THR A 96 22.24 6.85 -2.84
CA THR A 96 23.68 6.69 -2.62
C THR A 96 24.43 7.76 -3.39
N PHE A 97 25.33 8.48 -2.72
CA PHE A 97 26.17 9.48 -3.35
C PHE A 97 27.50 9.64 -2.62
N GLU A 98 28.49 10.21 -3.31
CA GLU A 98 29.84 10.35 -2.78
C GLU A 98 30.28 11.82 -2.77
N THR A 99 30.96 12.21 -1.70
CA THR A 99 31.77 13.43 -1.61
C THR A 99 33.26 13.07 -1.71
N THR A 100 34.11 14.09 -1.58
CA THR A 100 35.57 13.94 -1.58
C THR A 100 36.07 12.94 -0.52
N ASP A 101 35.41 12.91 0.64
CA ASP A 101 35.85 12.20 1.84
C ASP A 101 34.84 11.16 2.36
N CYS A 102 33.60 11.16 1.87
CA CYS A 102 32.52 10.31 2.38
C CYS A 102 31.69 9.67 1.25
N CYS A 103 31.20 8.44 1.48
CA CYS A 103 30.11 7.82 0.73
C CYS A 103 28.87 7.80 1.63
N TYR A 104 27.78 8.39 1.17
CA TYR A 104 26.50 8.49 1.88
C TYR A 104 25.51 7.48 1.33
N PHE A 105 24.84 6.78 2.23
CA PHE A 105 23.71 5.89 1.97
C PHE A 105 22.52 6.42 2.77
N VAL A 106 21.62 7.15 2.12
CA VAL A 106 20.47 7.78 2.77
C VAL A 106 19.23 6.97 2.45
N VAL A 107 18.44 6.64 3.47
CA VAL A 107 17.20 5.87 3.33
C VAL A 107 16.07 6.60 4.04
N CYS A 108 14.92 6.70 3.38
CA CYS A 108 13.67 7.19 3.94
C CYS A 108 12.51 6.30 3.52
N LYS A 109 11.48 6.20 4.36
CA LYS A 109 10.28 5.39 4.13
C LYS A 109 9.02 6.18 4.47
N ASN A 110 7.86 5.68 4.07
CA ASN A 110 6.55 6.24 4.44
C ASN A 110 5.71 5.27 5.32
N ASP A 111 6.38 4.38 6.05
CA ASP A 111 5.78 3.20 6.67
C ASP A 111 4.73 3.58 7.75
N THR A 112 5.09 4.43 8.70
CA THR A 112 4.22 4.81 9.83
C THR A 112 2.90 5.43 9.38
N LEU A 113 2.93 6.32 8.39
CA LEU A 113 1.73 6.94 7.84
C LEU A 113 0.84 5.91 7.15
N GLN A 114 1.44 5.06 6.31
CA GLN A 114 0.71 4.03 5.57
C GLN A 114 0.09 3.00 6.51
N ILE A 115 0.81 2.56 7.54
CA ILE A 115 0.29 1.67 8.58
C ILE A 115 -0.89 2.32 9.30
N LYS A 116 -0.81 3.62 9.63
CA LYS A 116 -1.89 4.33 10.32
C LYS A 116 -3.14 4.42 9.45
N LEU A 117 -2.99 4.78 8.18
CA LEU A 117 -4.08 4.84 7.21
C LEU A 117 -4.70 3.45 6.98
N ALA A 118 -3.87 2.42 6.85
CA ALA A 118 -4.33 1.05 6.69
C ALA A 118 -5.13 0.57 7.91
N LYS A 119 -4.71 0.92 9.13
CA LYS A 119 -5.47 0.64 10.36
C LYS A 119 -6.82 1.35 10.38
N GLN A 120 -6.87 2.65 10.07
CA GLN A 120 -8.12 3.40 10.03
C GLN A 120 -9.10 2.83 8.99
N TYR A 121 -8.59 2.50 7.80
CA TYR A 121 -9.39 1.85 6.77
C TYR A 121 -9.87 0.47 7.21
N ARG A 122 -9.00 -0.36 7.81
CA ARG A 122 -9.35 -1.66 8.37
C ARG A 122 -10.47 -1.54 9.40
N ASP A 123 -10.36 -0.60 10.33
CA ASP A 123 -11.36 -0.41 11.39
C ASP A 123 -12.72 0.01 10.80
N ALA A 124 -12.72 0.93 9.83
CA ALA A 124 -13.94 1.31 9.10
C ALA A 124 -14.55 0.12 8.35
N TYR A 125 -13.71 -0.71 7.74
CA TYR A 125 -14.15 -1.90 7.02
C TYR A 125 -14.72 -2.97 7.98
N VAL A 126 -14.09 -3.20 9.14
CA VAL A 126 -14.64 -4.08 10.20
C VAL A 126 -16.00 -3.57 10.69
N ASN A 127 -16.16 -2.26 10.87
CA ASN A 127 -17.46 -1.68 11.21
C ASN A 127 -18.50 -1.96 10.13
N TRP A 128 -18.12 -1.85 8.85
CA TRP A 128 -18.99 -2.21 7.73
C TRP A 128 -19.39 -3.70 7.77
N LEU A 129 -18.43 -4.61 7.98
CA LEU A 129 -18.72 -6.04 8.12
C LEU A 129 -19.67 -6.35 9.29
N ASN A 130 -19.56 -5.60 10.39
CA ASN A 130 -20.39 -5.78 11.56
C ASN A 130 -21.84 -5.30 11.34
N GLN A 131 -22.05 -4.24 10.54
CA GLN A 131 -23.39 -3.76 10.20
C GLN A 131 -24.11 -4.61 9.15
N CYS A 132 -23.38 -5.36 8.32
CA CYS A 132 -23.96 -6.17 7.26
C CYS A 132 -25.15 -7.02 7.75
N TYR A 133 -26.25 -6.92 7.01
CA TYR A 133 -27.46 -7.68 7.29
C TYR A 133 -27.27 -9.19 7.12
N ILE A 134 -26.54 -9.60 6.08
CA ILE A 134 -26.15 -10.99 5.88
C ILE A 134 -24.66 -11.14 6.21
N LYS A 135 -24.35 -12.15 7.02
CA LYS A 135 -22.99 -12.56 7.39
C LYS A 135 -22.77 -14.01 6.97
N PRO A 136 -21.55 -14.37 6.57
CA PRO A 136 -21.26 -15.71 6.08
C PRO A 136 -21.39 -16.74 7.18
N GLY A 137 -21.93 -17.92 6.85
CA GLY A 137 -22.08 -19.03 7.79
C GLY A 137 -23.25 -18.91 8.79
N ILE A 138 -24.03 -17.82 8.75
CA ILE A 138 -25.30 -17.71 9.49
C ILE A 138 -26.43 -18.21 8.60
N SER A 139 -27.32 -19.02 9.17
CA SER A 139 -28.58 -19.42 8.55
C SER A 139 -29.65 -18.37 8.85
N TYR A 140 -30.30 -17.87 7.81
CA TYR A 140 -31.40 -16.90 7.92
C TYR A 140 -32.69 -17.49 7.35
N SER A 141 -33.82 -17.18 7.97
CA SER A 141 -35.13 -17.38 7.36
C SER A 141 -35.37 -16.37 6.24
N ALA A 142 -36.23 -16.72 5.27
CA ALA A 142 -36.66 -15.79 4.23
C ALA A 142 -37.34 -14.54 4.83
N GLY A 143 -38.03 -14.69 5.97
CA GLY A 143 -38.62 -13.60 6.74
C GLY A 143 -37.58 -12.61 7.27
N GLU A 144 -36.50 -13.10 7.88
CA GLU A 144 -35.42 -12.23 8.38
C GLU A 144 -34.73 -11.46 7.24
N ILE A 145 -34.43 -12.14 6.12
CA ILE A 145 -33.83 -11.49 4.94
C ILE A 145 -34.76 -10.38 4.43
N ARG A 146 -36.06 -10.66 4.33
CA ARG A 146 -37.08 -9.68 3.93
C ARG A 146 -37.14 -8.51 4.90
N ASP A 147 -37.08 -8.75 6.20
CA ASP A 147 -37.19 -7.67 7.19
C ASP A 147 -35.95 -6.74 7.15
N LYS A 148 -34.82 -7.22 6.62
CA LYS A 148 -33.62 -6.40 6.36
C LYS A 148 -33.67 -5.64 5.03
N PHE A 149 -34.09 -6.28 3.94
CA PHE A 149 -34.03 -5.68 2.59
C PHE A 149 -35.36 -5.13 2.06
N GLY A 150 -36.49 -5.41 2.73
CA GLY A 150 -37.82 -4.97 2.37
C GLY A 150 -38.43 -5.69 1.15
N ARG A 151 -39.64 -5.30 0.76
CA ARG A 151 -40.40 -5.90 -0.36
C ARG A 151 -40.21 -5.14 -1.67
N SER A 152 -38.96 -4.93 -2.05
CA SER A 152 -38.61 -4.25 -3.30
C SER A 152 -37.26 -4.72 -3.79
N SER A 153 -37.16 -5.01 -5.08
CA SER A 153 -35.87 -5.34 -5.69
C SER A 153 -34.92 -4.15 -5.57
N ARG A 154 -33.71 -4.38 -5.09
CA ARG A 154 -32.71 -3.33 -4.90
C ARG A 154 -31.30 -3.87 -5.09
N ASP A 155 -30.38 -2.93 -5.19
CA ASP A 155 -28.97 -3.25 -5.22
C ASP A 155 -28.45 -3.39 -3.79
N ILE A 156 -27.60 -4.38 -3.59
CA ILE A 156 -26.90 -4.68 -2.35
C ILE A 156 -25.41 -4.85 -2.69
N TYR A 157 -24.54 -4.83 -1.70
CA TYR A 157 -23.10 -4.85 -1.90
C TYR A 157 -22.45 -5.96 -1.11
N ASN A 158 -21.52 -6.65 -1.75
CA ASN A 158 -20.67 -7.64 -1.07
C ASN A 158 -19.41 -6.99 -0.48
N GLU A 159 -18.62 -7.76 0.26
CA GLU A 159 -17.37 -7.29 0.87
C GLU A 159 -16.35 -6.77 -0.16
N GLU A 160 -16.35 -7.27 -1.39
CA GLU A 160 -15.45 -6.78 -2.46
C GLU A 160 -15.90 -5.43 -3.03
N GLY A 161 -17.03 -4.89 -2.57
CA GLY A 161 -17.67 -3.70 -3.15
C GLY A 161 -18.41 -3.99 -4.45
N GLY A 162 -18.53 -5.27 -4.82
CA GLY A 162 -19.31 -5.75 -5.94
C GLY A 162 -20.79 -5.48 -5.73
N LYS A 163 -21.42 -4.91 -6.75
CA LYS A 163 -22.85 -4.65 -6.79
C LYS A 163 -23.59 -5.96 -7.09
N CYS A 164 -24.39 -6.41 -6.14
CA CYS A 164 -25.23 -7.60 -6.22
C CYS A 164 -26.71 -7.20 -6.26
N ARG A 165 -27.58 -8.13 -6.67
CA ARG A 165 -29.02 -7.88 -6.76
C ARG A 165 -29.79 -8.62 -5.67
N TYR A 166 -30.51 -7.89 -4.83
CA TYR A 166 -31.66 -8.43 -4.11
C TYR A 166 -32.88 -8.33 -5.03
N ARG A 167 -33.43 -9.48 -5.41
CA ARG A 167 -34.59 -9.55 -6.30
C ARG A 167 -35.80 -10.02 -5.51
N TYR A 168 -36.88 -9.25 -5.59
CA TYR A 168 -38.20 -9.61 -5.09
C TYR A 168 -39.14 -9.80 -6.28
N VAL A 169 -39.84 -10.93 -6.31
CA VAL A 169 -40.82 -11.28 -7.34
C VAL A 169 -42.17 -11.47 -6.65
N ILE A 170 -43.16 -10.71 -7.07
CA ILE A 170 -44.54 -10.85 -6.60
C ILE A 170 -45.19 -11.99 -7.39
N ASN A 171 -45.78 -12.94 -6.68
CA ASN A 171 -46.50 -14.06 -7.27
C ASN A 171 -47.90 -14.18 -6.68
N THR A 172 -48.79 -14.91 -7.36
CA THR A 172 -50.20 -15.06 -6.94
C THR A 172 -50.35 -15.79 -5.60
N PHE A 173 -49.43 -16.69 -5.27
CA PHE A 173 -49.53 -17.54 -4.07
C PHE A 173 -48.46 -17.25 -3.04
N ILE A 174 -47.18 -17.25 -3.46
CA ILE A 174 -46.03 -17.05 -2.58
C ILE A 174 -45.01 -16.22 -3.34
N ASP A 175 -44.75 -15.02 -2.83
CA ASP A 175 -43.67 -14.18 -3.34
C ASP A 175 -42.31 -14.87 -3.22
N GLU A 176 -41.40 -14.56 -4.14
CA GLU A 176 -40.05 -15.12 -4.16
C GLU A 176 -39.01 -14.03 -3.92
N TRP A 177 -37.92 -14.41 -3.27
CA TRP A 177 -36.80 -13.53 -2.99
C TRP A 177 -35.49 -14.20 -3.41
N TYR A 178 -34.57 -13.41 -3.92
CA TYR A 178 -33.24 -13.87 -4.30
C TYR A 178 -32.19 -12.91 -3.78
N VAL A 179 -31.11 -13.45 -3.22
CA VAL A 179 -29.90 -12.70 -2.86
C VAL A 179 -28.81 -13.11 -3.84
N ASN A 180 -28.42 -12.19 -4.70
CA ASN A 180 -27.41 -12.41 -5.74
C ASN A 180 -27.66 -13.66 -6.61
N GLY A 181 -28.92 -13.89 -6.98
CA GLY A 181 -29.33 -15.05 -7.79
C GLY A 181 -29.65 -16.32 -7.01
N SER A 182 -29.32 -16.39 -5.71
CA SER A 182 -29.70 -17.51 -4.84
C SER A 182 -31.10 -17.30 -4.28
N GLU A 183 -32.01 -18.23 -4.57
CA GLU A 183 -33.37 -18.22 -4.03
C GLU A 183 -33.35 -18.32 -2.49
N CYS A 184 -34.16 -17.49 -1.85
CA CYS A 184 -34.33 -17.46 -0.40
C CYS A 184 -35.67 -18.08 -0.04
N SER A 185 -35.67 -19.32 0.46
CA SER A 185 -36.90 -20.06 0.80
C SER A 185 -36.83 -20.65 2.22
N GLY A 186 -38.01 -20.82 2.83
CA GLY A 186 -38.14 -21.43 4.15
C GLY A 186 -37.30 -20.74 5.25
N SER A 187 -36.74 -21.56 6.14
CA SER A 187 -36.06 -21.11 7.36
C SER A 187 -34.54 -21.13 7.29
N ASN A 188 -33.94 -21.71 6.24
CA ASN A 188 -32.50 -21.98 6.20
C ASN A 188 -31.84 -21.50 4.91
N ASN A 189 -31.35 -20.26 4.94
CA ASN A 189 -30.62 -19.63 3.84
C ASN A 189 -29.26 -19.17 4.35
N THR A 190 -28.19 -19.80 3.88
CA THR A 190 -26.82 -19.52 4.29
C THR A 190 -26.02 -18.98 3.11
N PHE A 191 -25.18 -17.99 3.37
CA PHE A 191 -24.39 -17.31 2.34
C PHE A 191 -22.89 -17.43 2.64
N TYR A 192 -22.07 -17.27 1.60
CA TYR A 192 -20.61 -17.23 1.69
C TYR A 192 -20.04 -15.81 1.80
N ASN A 193 -20.85 -14.81 1.45
CA ASN A 193 -20.46 -13.40 1.39
C ASN A 193 -21.21 -12.59 2.44
N PHE A 194 -20.65 -11.42 2.74
CA PHE A 194 -21.37 -10.38 3.45
C PHE A 194 -22.30 -9.68 2.47
N TYR A 195 -23.48 -9.25 2.93
CA TYR A 195 -24.32 -8.36 2.13
C TYR A 195 -24.92 -7.25 2.98
N ASP A 196 -24.84 -6.03 2.44
CA ASP A 196 -25.46 -4.84 3.01
C ASP A 196 -26.10 -3.98 1.90
N THR A 197 -26.96 -3.05 2.29
CA THR A 197 -27.52 -2.05 1.36
C THR A 197 -26.57 -0.89 1.05
N THR A 198 -25.49 -0.76 1.84
CA THR A 198 -24.42 0.22 1.65
C THR A 198 -23.15 -0.46 1.14
N PRO A 199 -22.38 0.16 0.23
CA PRO A 199 -21.09 -0.38 -0.18
C PRO A 199 -20.07 -0.32 0.96
N PRO A 200 -19.06 -1.22 0.98
CA PRO A 200 -17.94 -1.12 1.89
C PRO A 200 -17.19 0.22 1.71
N PRO A 201 -16.46 0.69 2.73
CA PRO A 201 -15.67 1.90 2.62
C PRO A 201 -14.69 1.79 1.45
N LYS A 202 -14.52 2.88 0.71
CA LYS A 202 -13.57 2.91 -0.40
C LYS A 202 -12.14 2.94 0.13
N LYS A 203 -11.28 2.08 -0.43
CA LYS A 203 -9.85 2.09 -0.14
C LYS A 203 -9.24 3.47 -0.48
N PRO A 204 -8.61 4.17 0.49
CA PRO A 204 -7.93 5.44 0.27
C PRO A 204 -6.93 5.37 -0.90
N PRO A 205 -6.85 6.41 -1.76
CA PRO A 205 -5.89 6.46 -2.87
C PRO A 205 -4.43 6.26 -2.42
N GLU A 206 -4.09 6.72 -1.22
CA GLU A 206 -2.75 6.65 -0.64
C GLU A 206 -2.33 5.21 -0.34
N LEU A 207 -3.30 4.31 -0.15
CA LEU A 207 -3.07 2.88 0.11
C LEU A 207 -3.11 2.03 -1.17
N LYS A 208 -3.37 2.63 -2.33
CA LYS A 208 -3.49 1.90 -3.60
C LYS A 208 -2.14 1.57 -4.22
#